data_AF-A0A948UN74-F1
#
_entry.id   AF-A0A948UN74-F1
#
_cell.length_a   1.000
_cell.length_b   1.000
_cell.length_c   1.000
_cell.angle_alpha   90.00
_cell.angle_beta   90.00
_cell.angle_gamma   90.00
#
_symmetry.space_group_name_H-M   'P 1'
#
loop_
_entity.id
_entity.type
_entity.pdbx_description
1 polymer ?
#
loop_
_entity_poly.entity_id
_entity_poly.type
_entity_poly.pdbx_seq_one_letter_code
_entity_poly.pdbx_strand_id
1 'polypeptide(L)'
;MKKAFTMLELVFVIVVVAILAAVIIPNTRTNPVQEAGIQVLSHIRYTQHLAMLDDRYNTNRIHSITGKVIWHRERWQIVFGQNINSNNRMAYTIFSDTSGNSTGDANELEIAINPENPNERMTGGHTGANALDINHNSFVGMNKLNIGNSYNITSVNFAGGCPVNGSRLSFDYLGRPMHGDQSTMTGPYTAGTQRLITSSCTITLTDGSETAIITIRPETGYASLSFL
;
A
#
# COMPACT_ATOMS: atom_id res chain seq x y z
N MET A 1 20.88 -3.06 -65.66
CA MET A 1 20.81 -1.63 -65.29
C MET A 1 20.41 -1.53 -63.83
N LYS A 2 21.27 -1.02 -62.94
CA LYS A 2 20.89 -0.78 -61.54
C LYS A 2 20.02 0.48 -61.52
N LYS A 3 18.74 0.35 -61.15
CA LYS A 3 17.86 1.52 -60.94
C LYS A 3 18.31 2.19 -59.64
N ALA A 4 18.81 3.42 -59.76
CA ALA A 4 19.16 4.24 -58.60
C ALA A 4 17.88 4.86 -58.04
N PHE A 5 17.79 4.89 -56.71
CA PHE A 5 16.71 5.55 -55.99
C PHE A 5 16.90 7.07 -56.07
N THR A 6 15.86 7.80 -56.43
CA THR A 6 15.95 9.25 -56.60
C THR A 6 15.81 9.97 -55.27
N MET A 7 16.41 11.16 -55.15
CA MET A 7 16.29 12.00 -53.94
C MET A 7 14.83 12.38 -53.64
N LEU A 8 13.98 12.51 -54.68
CA LEU A 8 12.55 12.83 -54.52
C LEU A 8 11.77 11.63 -53.94
N GLU A 9 12.03 10.41 -54.42
CA GLU A 9 11.42 9.19 -53.86
C GLU A 9 11.76 9.02 -52.38
N LEU A 10 12.98 9.38 -51.97
CA LEU A 10 13.38 9.36 -50.56
C LEU A 10 12.55 10.31 -49.71
N VAL A 11 12.31 11.53 -50.18
CA VAL A 11 11.48 12.51 -49.48
C VAL A 11 10.05 11.99 -49.32
N PHE A 12 9.47 11.42 -50.38
CA PHE A 12 8.13 10.84 -50.31
C PHE A 12 8.05 9.68 -49.32
N VAL A 13 9.02 8.77 -49.32
CA VAL A 13 9.05 7.64 -48.38
C VAL A 13 9.13 8.13 -46.94
N ILE A 14 9.98 9.11 -46.63
CA ILE A 14 10.09 9.65 -45.27
C ILE A 14 8.78 10.29 -44.81
N VAL A 15 8.14 11.09 -45.67
CA VAL A 15 6.87 11.74 -45.35
C VAL A 15 5.77 10.71 -45.11
N VAL A 16 5.66 9.69 -45.97
CA VAL A 16 4.66 8.64 -45.83
C VAL A 16 4.87 7.83 -44.56
N VAL A 17 6.12 7.45 -44.24
CA VAL A 17 6.45 6.72 -43.02
C VAL A 17 6.16 7.57 -41.77
N ALA A 18 6.42 8.88 -41.80
CA ALA A 18 6.11 9.78 -40.69
C ALA A 18 4.60 9.87 -40.41
N ILE A 19 3.78 9.97 -41.47
CA ILE A 19 2.32 10.00 -41.34
C ILE A 19 1.81 8.65 -40.81
N LEU A 20 2.27 7.54 -41.37
CA LEU A 20 1.87 6.21 -40.92
C LEU A 20 2.26 5.98 -39.45
N ALA A 21 3.45 6.39 -39.03
CA ALA A 21 3.89 6.28 -37.64
C ALA A 21 2.98 7.07 -36.69
N ALA A 22 2.59 8.30 -37.05
CA ALA A 22 1.71 9.12 -36.21
C ALA A 22 0.30 8.54 -36.04
N VAL A 23 -0.23 7.86 -37.06
CA VAL A 23 -1.59 7.29 -37.04
C VAL A 23 -1.63 5.90 -36.40
N ILE A 24 -0.53 5.14 -36.46
CA ILE A 24 -0.47 3.77 -35.93
C ILE A 24 -0.20 3.72 -34.42
N ILE A 25 0.36 4.78 -33.81
CA ILE A 25 0.62 4.79 -32.36
C ILE A 25 -0.71 4.74 -31.59
N PRO A 26 -1.00 3.66 -30.84
CA PRO A 26 -2.21 3.57 -30.05
C PRO A 26 -2.16 4.58 -28.89
N ASN A 27 -3.28 5.25 -28.63
CA ASN A 27 -3.41 6.10 -27.45
C ASN A 27 -3.60 5.22 -26.20
N THR A 28 -2.53 4.95 -25.48
CA THR A 28 -2.60 4.27 -24.18
C THR A 28 -3.06 5.26 -23.11
N ARG A 29 -4.38 5.46 -23.00
CA ARG A 29 -4.96 6.16 -21.86
C ARG A 29 -4.81 5.27 -20.63
N THR A 30 -3.95 5.65 -19.70
CA THR A 30 -3.87 5.03 -18.39
C THR A 30 -4.90 5.67 -17.47
N ASN A 31 -5.42 4.88 -16.52
CA ASN A 31 -6.27 5.36 -15.44
C ASN A 31 -5.48 5.26 -14.13
N PRO A 32 -4.96 6.38 -13.60
CA PRO A 32 -4.14 6.35 -12.39
C PRO A 32 -4.88 5.82 -11.16
N VAL A 33 -6.18 6.08 -11.02
CA VAL A 33 -6.99 5.59 -9.91
C VAL A 33 -7.13 4.06 -9.97
N GLN A 34 -7.32 3.52 -11.17
CA GLN A 34 -7.36 2.09 -11.40
C GLN A 34 -6.01 1.42 -11.09
N GLU A 35 -4.91 2.01 -11.53
CA GLU A 35 -3.55 1.51 -11.23
C GLU A 35 -3.28 1.52 -9.72
N ALA A 36 -3.60 2.62 -9.03
CA ALA A 36 -3.49 2.72 -7.58
C ALA A 36 -4.35 1.67 -6.86
N GLY A 37 -5.59 1.46 -7.31
CA GLY A 37 -6.50 0.45 -6.76
C GLY A 37 -5.94 -0.97 -6.89
N ILE A 38 -5.39 -1.32 -8.07
CA ILE A 38 -4.76 -2.63 -8.30
C ILE A 38 -3.52 -2.79 -7.41
N GLN A 39 -2.68 -1.75 -7.32
CA GLN A 39 -1.48 -1.77 -6.48
C GLN A 39 -1.84 -1.97 -5.01
N VAL A 40 -2.77 -1.19 -4.47
CA VAL A 40 -3.17 -1.27 -3.07
C VAL A 40 -3.84 -2.60 -2.77
N LEU A 41 -4.68 -3.12 -3.66
CA LEU A 41 -5.26 -4.46 -3.52
C LEU A 41 -4.17 -5.55 -3.44
N SER A 42 -3.17 -5.49 -4.33
CA SER A 42 -2.05 -6.43 -4.33
C SER A 42 -1.30 -6.39 -2.99
N HIS A 43 -1.03 -5.18 -2.49
CA HIS A 43 -0.33 -5.02 -1.23
C HIS A 43 -1.15 -5.39 0.01
N ILE A 44 -2.47 -5.20 0.00
CA ILE A 44 -3.34 -5.73 1.07
C ILE A 44 -3.25 -7.26 1.12
N ARG A 45 -3.28 -7.92 -0.04
CA ARG A 45 -3.09 -9.38 -0.13
C ARG A 45 -1.69 -9.80 0.33
N TYR A 46 -0.67 -9.01 0.01
CA TYR A 46 0.69 -9.24 0.50
C TYR A 46 0.78 -9.10 2.03
N THR A 47 0.16 -8.07 2.64
CA THR A 47 0.10 -7.93 4.11
C THR A 47 -0.62 -9.11 4.75
N GLN A 48 -1.72 -9.57 4.16
CA GLN A 48 -2.41 -10.77 4.61
C GLN A 48 -1.50 -12.01 4.53
N HIS A 49 -0.78 -12.15 3.42
CA HIS A 49 0.16 -13.25 3.22
C HIS A 49 1.28 -13.25 4.27
N LEU A 50 1.86 -12.09 4.55
CA LEU A 50 2.86 -11.94 5.62
C LEU A 50 2.30 -12.36 6.99
N ALA A 51 1.08 -11.95 7.33
CA ALA A 51 0.44 -12.36 8.58
C ALA A 51 0.25 -13.88 8.72
N MET A 52 -0.05 -14.56 7.62
CA MET A 52 -0.24 -16.03 7.61
C MET A 52 1.08 -16.80 7.64
N LEU A 53 2.16 -16.26 7.07
CA LEU A 53 3.48 -16.90 7.06
C LEU A 53 4.28 -16.63 8.34
N ASP A 54 4.12 -15.45 8.92
CA ASP A 54 4.89 -14.95 10.06
C ASP A 54 3.93 -14.60 11.18
N ASP A 55 3.45 -15.64 11.88
CA ASP A 55 2.65 -15.48 13.08
C ASP A 55 3.51 -14.87 14.19
N ARG A 56 3.07 -13.72 14.69
CA ARG A 56 3.74 -12.97 15.75
C ARG A 56 3.50 -13.54 17.14
N TYR A 57 2.75 -14.64 17.27
CA TYR A 57 2.50 -15.26 18.57
C TYR A 57 3.79 -15.54 19.35
N ASN A 58 3.96 -14.82 20.47
CA ASN A 58 5.10 -15.02 21.37
C ASN A 58 4.74 -14.61 22.80
N THR A 59 4.62 -15.59 23.69
CA THR A 59 4.28 -15.35 25.10
C THR A 59 5.38 -14.61 25.88
N ASN A 60 6.61 -14.59 25.35
CA ASN A 60 7.75 -13.91 25.97
C ASN A 60 7.86 -12.44 25.53
N ARG A 61 7.03 -11.96 24.60
CA ARG A 61 6.96 -10.54 24.26
C ARG A 61 6.20 -9.79 25.34
N ILE A 62 6.97 -9.28 26.30
CA ILE A 62 6.49 -8.55 27.48
C ILE A 62 6.76 -7.06 27.34
N HIS A 63 5.75 -6.25 27.61
CA HIS A 63 5.88 -4.80 27.66
C HIS A 63 6.77 -4.40 28.85
N SER A 64 7.81 -3.62 28.60
CA SER A 64 8.86 -3.33 29.59
C SER A 64 8.35 -2.63 30.85
N ILE A 65 7.35 -1.76 30.72
CA ILE A 65 6.75 -1.02 31.84
C ILE A 65 5.60 -1.78 32.52
N THR A 66 4.67 -2.39 31.75
CA THR A 66 3.44 -2.95 32.31
C THR A 66 3.55 -4.42 32.70
N GLY A 67 4.59 -5.12 32.26
CA GLY A 67 4.77 -6.56 32.52
C GLY A 67 3.75 -7.45 31.80
N LYS A 68 2.96 -6.91 30.87
CA LYS A 68 1.93 -7.66 30.14
C LYS A 68 2.46 -8.22 28.83
N VAL A 69 1.91 -9.35 28.41
CA VAL A 69 2.15 -9.95 27.09
C VAL A 69 1.55 -9.06 25.99
N ILE A 70 2.32 -8.73 24.95
CA ILE A 70 1.94 -7.75 23.90
C ILE A 70 2.13 -8.23 22.46
N TRP A 71 2.45 -9.50 22.22
CA TRP A 71 2.67 -10.03 20.86
C TRP A 71 1.55 -9.69 19.86
N HIS A 72 0.31 -9.55 20.33
CA HIS A 72 -0.85 -9.24 19.49
C HIS A 72 -0.84 -7.83 18.91
N ARG A 73 0.02 -6.94 19.42
CA ARG A 73 0.26 -5.60 18.89
C ARG A 73 1.17 -5.60 17.66
N GLU A 74 1.94 -6.67 17.50
CA GLU A 74 3.00 -6.77 16.50
C GLU A 74 2.50 -7.30 15.15
N ARG A 75 1.21 -7.60 15.00
CA ARG A 75 0.64 -8.17 13.76
C ARG A 75 0.99 -7.34 12.53
N TRP A 76 1.19 -8.02 11.40
CA TRP A 76 1.41 -7.36 10.12
C TRP A 76 0.23 -6.46 9.76
N GLN A 77 0.55 -5.20 9.48
CA GLN A 77 -0.42 -4.15 9.20
C GLN A 77 0.00 -3.31 8.01
N ILE A 78 -1.00 -2.79 7.30
CA ILE A 78 -0.89 -1.73 6.30
C ILE A 78 -1.54 -0.48 6.86
N VAL A 79 -0.78 0.60 6.88
CA VAL A 79 -1.18 1.89 7.46
C VAL A 79 -1.13 2.95 6.37
N PHE A 80 -2.26 3.59 6.13
CA PHE A 80 -2.41 4.74 5.25
C PHE A 80 -2.23 6.02 6.06
N GLY A 81 -1.60 7.03 5.47
CA GLY A 81 -1.41 8.30 6.15
C GLY A 81 -0.81 9.38 5.27
N GLN A 82 -0.88 10.60 5.80
CA GLN A 82 -0.26 11.78 5.23
C GLN A 82 0.61 12.40 6.32
N ASN A 83 1.87 12.66 6.01
CA ASN A 83 2.81 13.27 6.95
C ASN A 83 3.86 14.06 6.17
N ILE A 84 4.71 14.81 6.87
CA ILE A 84 5.72 15.66 6.21
C ILE A 84 6.71 14.81 5.39
N ASN A 85 7.05 13.61 5.87
CA ASN A 85 7.93 12.63 5.25
C ASN A 85 7.30 11.93 4.03
N SER A 86 6.00 12.13 3.79
CA SER A 86 5.29 11.73 2.58
C SER A 86 4.87 12.94 1.72
N ASN A 87 5.47 14.12 1.95
CA ASN A 87 5.09 15.39 1.31
C ASN A 87 3.63 15.81 1.55
N ASN A 88 3.08 15.42 2.70
CA ASN A 88 1.65 15.59 3.03
C ASN A 88 0.72 14.97 1.99
N ARG A 89 1.20 13.96 1.27
CA ARG A 89 0.46 13.22 0.25
C ARG A 89 0.13 11.84 0.76
N MET A 90 -0.98 11.29 0.28
CA MET A 90 -1.46 10.00 0.74
C MET A 90 -0.45 8.92 0.39
N ALA A 91 0.06 8.24 1.41
CA ALA A 91 0.99 7.14 1.29
C ALA A 91 0.55 5.99 2.18
N TYR A 92 1.14 4.82 2.00
CA TYR A 92 0.98 3.73 2.96
C TYR A 92 2.30 3.02 3.25
N THR A 93 2.33 2.36 4.41
CA THR A 93 3.47 1.58 4.91
C THR A 93 2.99 0.24 5.42
N ILE A 94 3.72 -0.83 5.08
CA ILE A 94 3.44 -2.20 5.51
C ILE A 94 4.54 -2.63 6.49
N PHE A 95 4.17 -2.94 7.73
CA PHE A 95 5.14 -3.25 8.77
C PHE A 95 4.56 -4.13 9.87
N SER A 96 5.44 -4.58 10.75
CA SER A 96 5.11 -5.31 11.96
C SER A 96 5.87 -4.71 13.14
N ASP A 97 5.13 -4.13 14.07
CA ASP A 97 5.60 -3.26 15.16
C ASP A 97 6.22 -4.05 16.32
N THR A 98 7.40 -4.61 16.09
CA THR A 98 8.19 -5.49 16.97
C THR A 98 9.21 -4.75 17.86
N SER A 99 9.47 -3.47 17.58
CA SER A 99 10.48 -2.64 18.19
C SER A 99 9.96 -2.08 19.51
N GLY A 100 10.83 -2.10 20.52
CA GLY A 100 10.49 -1.63 21.85
C GLY A 100 9.19 -2.27 22.39
N ASN A 101 8.20 -1.42 22.66
CA ASN A 101 6.92 -1.77 23.28
C ASN A 101 5.73 -1.78 22.30
N SER A 102 6.00 -1.87 20.99
CA SER A 102 4.97 -1.83 19.94
C SER A 102 4.11 -0.57 20.04
N THR A 103 4.70 0.57 19.71
CA THR A 103 4.12 1.91 19.94
C THR A 103 3.10 2.32 18.87
N GLY A 104 2.98 1.55 17.80
CA GLY A 104 2.10 1.77 16.67
C GLY A 104 2.79 2.46 15.49
N ASP A 105 4.07 2.82 15.59
CA ASP A 105 4.81 3.55 14.56
C ASP A 105 5.88 2.65 13.95
N ALA A 106 6.04 2.73 12.63
CA ALA A 106 6.99 1.87 11.94
C ALA A 106 8.43 2.39 12.10
N ASN A 107 9.37 1.51 12.41
CA ASN A 107 10.79 1.76 12.21
C ASN A 107 11.29 1.07 10.93
N GLU A 108 12.44 1.53 10.41
CA GLU A 108 13.01 1.03 9.15
C GLU A 108 13.18 -0.51 9.11
N LEU A 109 13.61 -1.11 10.22
CA LEU A 109 13.89 -2.55 10.31
C LEU A 109 12.62 -3.41 10.41
N GLU A 110 11.46 -2.79 10.63
CA GLU A 110 10.18 -3.46 10.85
C GLU A 110 9.26 -3.45 9.63
N ILE A 111 9.60 -2.57 8.68
CA ILE A 111 8.87 -2.44 7.43
C ILE A 111 9.19 -3.65 6.56
N ALA A 112 8.14 -4.20 5.94
CA ALA A 112 8.29 -5.32 5.03
C ALA A 112 9.31 -4.98 3.93
N ILE A 113 10.11 -5.98 3.56
CA ILE A 113 11.02 -5.88 2.43
C ILE A 113 10.20 -5.95 1.14
N ASN A 114 10.57 -5.17 0.13
CA ASN A 114 9.97 -5.30 -1.19
C ASN A 114 10.37 -6.65 -1.81
N PRO A 115 9.41 -7.54 -2.14
CA PRO A 115 9.72 -8.84 -2.74
C PRO A 115 10.37 -8.74 -4.13
N GLU A 116 10.21 -7.62 -4.84
CA GLU A 116 10.83 -7.37 -6.15
C GLU A 116 12.27 -6.86 -6.03
N ASN A 117 12.58 -6.13 -4.95
CA ASN A 117 13.88 -5.52 -4.72
C ASN A 117 14.21 -5.52 -3.20
N PRO A 118 15.09 -6.41 -2.72
CA PRO A 118 15.40 -6.52 -1.29
C PRO A 118 16.04 -5.28 -0.65
N ASN A 119 16.56 -4.36 -1.46
CA ASN A 119 17.13 -3.09 -0.99
C ASN A 119 16.06 -2.04 -0.69
N GLU A 120 14.81 -2.29 -1.08
CA GLU A 120 13.68 -1.40 -0.83
C GLU A 120 12.79 -1.93 0.30
N ARG A 121 12.05 -1.00 0.91
CA ARG A 121 11.08 -1.26 1.97
C ARG A 121 9.69 -0.84 1.50
N MET A 122 8.68 -1.53 2.01
CA MET A 122 7.26 -1.29 1.70
C MET A 122 6.71 -0.04 2.39
N THR A 123 7.26 1.14 2.07
CA THR A 123 6.78 2.45 2.53
C THR A 123 6.80 3.48 1.41
N GLY A 124 5.77 4.35 1.39
CA GLY A 124 5.72 5.55 0.54
C GLY A 124 6.10 6.85 1.26
N GLY A 125 6.66 6.73 2.47
CA GLY A 125 6.92 7.85 3.38
C GLY A 125 6.25 7.63 4.73
N HIS A 126 7.05 7.60 5.80
CA HIS A 126 6.58 7.43 7.17
C HIS A 126 7.41 8.26 8.14
N THR A 127 6.81 8.62 9.28
CA THR A 127 7.52 9.30 10.36
C THR A 127 8.50 8.35 11.05
N GLY A 128 9.46 8.91 11.80
CA GLY A 128 10.30 8.12 12.73
C GLY A 128 11.76 7.96 12.32
N ALA A 129 12.13 8.11 11.04
CA ALA A 129 13.53 8.07 10.61
C ALA A 129 13.75 8.77 9.26
N ASN A 130 14.99 9.25 9.03
CA ASN A 130 15.39 9.84 7.74
C ASN A 130 15.30 8.84 6.58
N ALA A 131 15.54 7.55 6.82
CA ALA A 131 15.39 6.51 5.81
C ALA A 131 13.94 6.31 5.35
N LEU A 132 12.97 6.86 6.08
CA LEU A 132 11.54 6.79 5.78
C LEU A 132 10.98 8.12 5.24
N ASP A 133 11.82 9.16 5.11
CA ASP A 133 11.47 10.42 4.48
C ASP A 133 11.72 10.38 2.98
N ILE A 134 10.66 10.55 2.19
CA ILE A 134 10.70 10.51 0.73
C ILE A 134 11.65 11.55 0.10
N ASN A 135 11.95 12.64 0.82
CA ASN A 135 12.82 13.71 0.33
C ASN A 135 14.27 13.55 0.78
N HIS A 136 14.56 12.60 1.66
CA HIS A 136 15.89 12.42 2.19
C HIS A 136 16.72 11.50 1.27
N ASN A 137 18.01 11.80 1.10
CA ASN A 137 18.90 11.03 0.22
C ASN A 137 19.09 9.56 0.64
N SER A 138 18.72 9.21 1.87
CA SER A 138 18.79 7.85 2.40
C SER A 138 17.44 7.13 2.36
N PHE A 139 16.45 7.65 1.63
CA PHE A 139 15.13 7.02 1.52
C PHE A 139 15.26 5.59 0.98
N VAL A 140 14.79 4.61 1.75
CA VAL A 140 14.79 3.19 1.37
C VAL A 140 13.42 2.70 0.90
N GLY A 141 12.42 3.58 0.90
CA GLY A 141 11.07 3.25 0.46
C GLY A 141 10.88 3.31 -1.05
N MET A 142 9.62 3.23 -1.47
CA MET A 142 9.23 3.24 -2.87
C MET A 142 8.32 4.43 -3.16
N ASN A 143 8.69 5.26 -4.14
CA ASN A 143 7.87 6.40 -4.56
C ASN A 143 6.44 5.98 -4.97
N LYS A 144 6.28 4.80 -5.61
CA LYS A 144 4.96 4.26 -6.01
C LYS A 144 3.99 4.04 -4.85
N LEU A 145 4.48 3.88 -3.61
CA LEU A 145 3.64 3.74 -2.42
C LEU A 145 3.14 5.09 -1.89
N ASN A 146 3.68 6.21 -2.37
CA ASN A 146 3.11 7.54 -2.19
C ASN A 146 2.05 7.77 -3.27
N ILE A 147 0.89 7.15 -3.08
CA ILE A 147 -0.19 7.13 -4.07
C ILE A 147 -0.76 8.51 -4.40
N GLY A 148 -0.62 9.48 -3.49
CA GLY A 148 -0.97 10.87 -3.77
C GLY A 148 -0.03 11.57 -4.74
N ASN A 149 1.26 11.21 -4.75
CA ASN A 149 2.22 11.72 -5.74
C ASN A 149 2.21 10.91 -7.04
N SER A 150 2.16 9.57 -6.95
CA SER A 150 2.27 8.71 -8.14
C SER A 150 0.99 8.62 -8.96
N TYR A 151 -0.18 8.72 -8.31
CA TYR A 151 -1.48 8.47 -8.95
C TYR A 151 -2.50 9.58 -8.68
N ASN A 152 -2.09 10.70 -8.09
CA ASN A 152 -2.95 11.82 -7.73
C ASN A 152 -4.12 11.45 -6.78
N ILE A 153 -3.99 10.37 -6.00
CA ILE A 153 -5.01 10.01 -5.00
C ILE A 153 -5.07 11.08 -3.92
N THR A 154 -6.23 11.73 -3.80
CA THR A 154 -6.48 12.81 -2.86
C THR A 154 -6.98 12.30 -1.51
N SER A 155 -7.71 11.18 -1.50
CA SER A 155 -8.18 10.57 -0.25
C SER A 155 -8.29 9.04 -0.31
N VAL A 156 -8.20 8.43 0.87
CA VAL A 156 -8.42 7.00 1.14
C VAL A 156 -9.40 6.93 2.30
N ASN A 157 -10.61 6.47 2.03
CA ASN A 157 -11.71 6.49 3.01
C ASN A 157 -12.11 5.07 3.39
N PHE A 158 -12.13 4.79 4.69
CA PHE A 158 -12.59 3.52 5.25
C PHE A 158 -14.07 3.62 5.63
N ALA A 159 -14.85 2.58 5.30
CA ALA A 159 -16.27 2.48 5.62
C ALA A 159 -16.73 1.01 5.78
N GLY A 160 -18.03 0.83 6.03
CA GLY A 160 -18.64 -0.48 6.25
C GLY A 160 -18.21 -1.08 7.59
N GLY A 161 -17.63 -2.28 7.55
CA GLY A 161 -17.06 -2.97 8.72
C GLY A 161 -15.77 -2.36 9.26
N CYS A 162 -15.20 -1.36 8.59
CA CYS A 162 -14.08 -0.58 9.09
C CYS A 162 -14.54 0.72 9.77
N PRO A 163 -13.79 1.23 10.77
CA PRO A 163 -14.06 2.53 11.37
C PRO A 163 -14.07 3.65 10.33
N VAL A 164 -15.06 4.54 10.42
CA VAL A 164 -15.08 5.81 9.68
C VAL A 164 -13.89 6.64 10.18
N ASN A 165 -13.03 7.09 9.26
CA ASN A 165 -11.70 7.67 9.55
C ASN A 165 -10.65 6.66 10.05
N GLY A 166 -10.86 5.37 9.81
CA GLY A 166 -9.82 4.36 9.95
C GLY A 166 -8.68 4.61 8.95
N SER A 167 -7.48 4.20 9.34
CA SER A 167 -6.27 4.31 8.52
C SER A 167 -5.43 3.04 8.52
N ARG A 168 -5.86 2.01 9.24
CA ARG A 168 -5.07 0.81 9.50
C ARG A 168 -5.89 -0.44 9.26
N LEU A 169 -5.29 -1.36 8.54
CA LEU A 169 -5.77 -2.71 8.34
C LEU A 169 -4.65 -3.67 8.75
N SER A 170 -4.98 -4.69 9.51
CA SER A 170 -4.05 -5.73 9.95
C SER A 170 -4.69 -7.10 9.78
N PHE A 171 -3.89 -8.14 9.86
CA PHE A 171 -4.39 -9.52 9.75
C PHE A 171 -3.82 -10.38 10.87
N ASP A 172 -4.60 -11.36 11.32
CA ASP A 172 -4.08 -12.42 12.17
C ASP A 172 -3.50 -13.58 11.33
N TYR A 173 -2.99 -14.61 12.03
CA TYR A 173 -2.37 -15.79 11.41
C TYR A 173 -3.34 -16.63 10.56
N LEU A 174 -4.66 -16.42 10.70
CA LEU A 174 -5.68 -17.04 9.86
C LEU A 174 -6.04 -16.18 8.64
N GLY A 175 -5.43 -15.01 8.50
CA GLY A 175 -5.75 -14.04 7.47
C GLY A 175 -7.05 -13.28 7.75
N ARG A 176 -7.57 -13.27 8.98
CA ARG A 176 -8.77 -12.51 9.32
C ARG A 176 -8.46 -11.02 9.44
N PRO A 177 -9.25 -10.14 8.81
CA PRO A 177 -8.97 -8.72 8.79
C PRO A 177 -9.32 -8.08 10.13
N MET A 178 -8.46 -7.16 10.58
CA MET A 178 -8.58 -6.41 11.82
C MET A 178 -8.36 -4.91 11.56
N HIS A 179 -9.06 -4.05 12.28
CA HIS A 179 -8.99 -2.60 12.09
C HIS A 179 -8.21 -1.87 13.20
N GLY A 180 -7.84 -0.62 12.94
CA GLY A 180 -7.32 0.32 13.94
C GLY A 180 -5.91 0.01 14.44
N ASP A 181 -5.39 0.92 15.28
CA ASP A 181 -4.03 0.85 15.83
C ASP A 181 -3.79 -0.26 16.87
N GLN A 182 -3.09 -1.32 16.47
CA GLN A 182 -2.85 -2.50 17.30
C GLN A 182 -2.08 -2.16 18.60
N SER A 183 -1.32 -1.06 18.66
CA SER A 183 -0.55 -0.63 19.84
C SER A 183 -1.41 -0.43 21.09
N THR A 184 -2.67 -0.04 20.90
CA THR A 184 -3.62 0.27 21.97
C THR A 184 -4.42 -0.96 22.43
N MET A 185 -4.18 -2.14 21.84
CA MET A 185 -4.84 -3.38 22.26
C MET A 185 -4.33 -3.87 23.62
N THR A 186 -5.25 -4.24 24.50
CA THR A 186 -4.95 -4.82 25.82
C THR A 186 -5.04 -6.35 25.85
N GLY A 187 -5.45 -6.99 24.75
CA GLY A 187 -5.45 -8.44 24.57
C GLY A 187 -5.75 -8.84 23.12
N PRO A 188 -5.43 -10.08 22.71
CA PRO A 188 -5.48 -10.51 21.31
C PRO A 188 -6.90 -10.66 20.72
N TYR A 189 -7.82 -11.23 21.50
CA TYR A 189 -9.20 -11.58 21.09
C TYR A 189 -10.20 -11.39 22.25
N THR A 190 -9.90 -10.48 23.19
CA THR A 190 -10.77 -10.27 24.35
C THR A 190 -11.99 -9.43 23.95
N ALA A 191 -13.17 -9.74 24.50
CA ALA A 191 -14.37 -8.94 24.27
C ALA A 191 -14.11 -7.47 24.61
N GLY A 192 -14.54 -6.55 23.74
CA GLY A 192 -14.31 -5.11 23.89
C GLY A 192 -12.94 -4.61 23.42
N THR A 193 -11.99 -5.50 23.10
CA THR A 193 -10.66 -5.12 22.58
C THR A 193 -10.31 -5.83 21.28
N GLN A 194 -11.04 -6.89 20.92
CA GLN A 194 -10.97 -7.54 19.62
C GLN A 194 -11.29 -6.53 18.52
N ARG A 195 -10.47 -6.53 17.47
CA ARG A 195 -10.60 -5.61 16.34
C ARG A 195 -10.94 -6.30 15.05
N LEU A 196 -11.42 -7.54 15.16
CA LEU A 196 -11.88 -8.32 14.02
C LEU A 196 -12.97 -7.54 13.29
N ILE A 197 -12.79 -7.40 11.99
CA ILE A 197 -13.81 -6.86 11.10
C ILE A 197 -14.85 -7.96 10.90
N THR A 198 -16.07 -7.72 11.40
CA THR A 198 -17.18 -8.70 11.41
C THR A 198 -18.22 -8.49 10.30
N SER A 199 -18.06 -7.42 9.52
CA SER A 199 -18.86 -7.14 8.32
C SER A 199 -17.96 -6.66 7.19
N SER A 200 -18.48 -6.53 5.96
CA SER A 200 -17.62 -6.15 4.82
C SER A 200 -17.05 -4.74 5.02
N CYS A 201 -15.73 -4.63 5.02
CA CYS A 201 -15.02 -3.35 5.08
C CYS A 201 -14.73 -2.85 3.67
N THR A 202 -14.89 -1.55 3.45
CA THR A 202 -14.60 -0.90 2.16
C THR A 202 -13.53 0.17 2.33
N ILE A 203 -12.56 0.18 1.42
CA ILE A 203 -11.52 1.20 1.30
C ILE A 203 -11.70 1.86 -0.06
N THR A 204 -12.07 3.14 -0.08
CA THR A 204 -12.30 3.91 -1.30
C THR A 204 -11.13 4.85 -1.55
N LEU A 205 -10.48 4.69 -2.69
CA LEU A 205 -9.45 5.58 -3.21
C LEU A 205 -10.10 6.51 -4.25
N THR A 206 -9.76 7.80 -4.23
CA THR A 206 -10.26 8.76 -5.23
C THR A 206 -9.25 9.86 -5.51
N ASP A 207 -9.26 10.38 -6.74
CA ASP A 207 -8.59 11.61 -7.15
C ASP A 207 -9.52 12.84 -7.11
N GLY A 208 -10.80 12.65 -6.75
CA GLY A 208 -11.86 13.67 -6.78
C GLY A 208 -12.83 13.53 -7.96
N SER A 209 -12.49 12.75 -8.99
CA SER A 209 -13.33 12.49 -10.16
C SER A 209 -13.68 11.00 -10.28
N GLU A 210 -12.66 10.13 -10.23
CA GLU A 210 -12.81 8.68 -10.36
C GLU A 210 -12.60 8.01 -9.00
N THR A 211 -13.12 6.78 -8.87
CA THR A 211 -12.98 6.02 -7.62
C THR A 211 -12.64 4.55 -7.86
N ALA A 212 -11.78 4.03 -6.99
CA ALA A 212 -11.49 2.62 -6.86
C ALA A 212 -11.93 2.15 -5.47
N ILE A 213 -12.76 1.10 -5.41
CA ILE A 213 -13.31 0.58 -4.16
C ILE A 213 -12.76 -0.83 -3.93
N ILE A 214 -12.00 -0.97 -2.84
CA ILE A 214 -11.52 -2.26 -2.36
C ILE A 214 -12.47 -2.74 -1.26
N THR A 215 -13.06 -3.92 -1.44
CA THR A 215 -13.90 -4.57 -0.43
C THR A 215 -13.16 -5.74 0.18
N ILE A 216 -13.12 -5.78 1.51
CA ILE A 216 -12.48 -6.83 2.31
C ILE A 216 -13.59 -7.58 3.07
N ARG A 217 -13.64 -8.90 2.88
CA ARG A 217 -14.63 -9.76 3.54
C ARG A 217 -14.20 -10.14 4.96
N PRO A 218 -15.15 -10.20 5.91
CA PRO A 218 -14.86 -10.73 7.24
C PRO A 218 -14.46 -12.22 7.14
N GLU A 219 -13.85 -12.75 8.21
CA GLU A 219 -13.41 -14.15 8.39
C GLU A 219 -12.33 -14.69 7.44
N THR A 220 -12.28 -14.24 6.19
CA THR A 220 -11.31 -14.74 5.19
C THR A 220 -10.28 -13.71 4.81
N GLY A 221 -10.55 -12.42 5.04
CA GLY A 221 -9.72 -11.33 4.55
C GLY A 221 -9.72 -11.20 3.03
N TYR A 222 -10.58 -11.94 2.32
CA TYR A 222 -10.67 -11.88 0.86
C TYR A 222 -10.91 -10.44 0.40
N ALA A 223 -9.99 -9.94 -0.42
CA ALA A 223 -10.03 -8.59 -0.97
C ALA A 223 -10.36 -8.60 -2.47
N SER A 224 -11.34 -7.80 -2.87
CA SER A 224 -11.76 -7.57 -4.25
C SER A 224 -11.78 -6.09 -4.60
N LEU A 225 -11.56 -5.77 -5.87
CA LEU A 225 -11.53 -4.39 -6.38
C LEU A 225 -12.66 -4.17 -7.39
N SER A 226 -13.29 -3.01 -7.32
CA SER A 226 -14.30 -2.51 -8.26
C SER A 226 -14.05 -1.04 -8.57
N PHE A 227 -14.49 -0.58 -9.73
CA PHE A 227 -14.37 0.80 -10.19
C PHE A 227 -15.78 1.36 -10.41
N LEU A 228 -15.97 2.65 -10.13
CA LEU A 228 -17.20 3.39 -10.42
C LEU A 228 -16.94 4.43 -11.50
#